data_AF-A0A382I493-F1
#
_entry.id   AF-A0A382I493-F1
#
_cell.length_a   1.000
_cell.length_b   1.000
_cell.length_c   1.000
_cell.angle_alpha   90.00
_cell.angle_beta   90.00
_cell.angle_gamma   90.00
#
_symmetry.space_group_name_H-M   'P 1'
#
loop_
_entity.id
_entity.type
_entity.pdbx_description
1 polymer ?
#
loop_
_entity_poly.entity_id
_entity_poly.type
_entity_poly.pdbx_seq_one_letter_code
_entity_poly.pdbx_strand_id
1 'polypeptide(L)'
;MAKQLDAFGVDFIELGHPAVSPDLYEAVEALNKLDLNAKKIAHGRASKSDINDAAAINVEWIGIFFGTSPLSLKHKFNVTKLEALKRIETAVKYGKDKGLKLRFTA
;
A
#
# COMPACT_ATOMS: atom_id res chain seq x y z
N MET A 1 5.60 0.94 19.59
CA MET A 1 5.45 -0.38 18.92
C MET A 1 6.45 -0.60 17.79
N ALA A 2 6.53 0.24 16.74
CA ALA A 2 7.43 0.00 15.59
C ALA A 2 8.90 -0.33 15.96
N LYS A 3 9.53 0.47 16.84
CA LYS A 3 10.90 0.21 17.33
C LYS A 3 11.04 -1.11 18.12
N GLN A 4 9.98 -1.54 18.81
CA GLN A 4 9.99 -2.79 19.57
C GLN A 4 9.87 -3.99 18.64
N LEU A 5 9.04 -3.89 17.59
CA LEU A 5 8.96 -4.90 16.53
C LEU A 5 10.27 -4.99 15.74
N ASP A 6 10.90 -3.85 15.46
CA ASP A 6 12.21 -3.79 14.81
C ASP A 6 13.29 -4.47 15.66
N ALA A 7 13.35 -4.15 16.96
CA ALA A 7 14.27 -4.80 17.89
C ALA A 7 14.01 -6.31 18.06
N PHE A 8 12.77 -6.76 17.90
CA PHE A 8 12.43 -8.18 17.86
C PHE A 8 12.93 -8.89 16.59
N GLY A 9 13.17 -8.14 15.50
CA GLY A 9 13.75 -8.66 14.26
C GLY A 9 12.74 -9.05 13.19
N VAL A 10 11.59 -8.35 13.10
CA VAL A 10 10.64 -8.60 12.00
C VAL A 10 11.19 -8.11 10.65
N ASP A 11 10.89 -8.82 9.57
CA ASP A 11 11.38 -8.44 8.23
C ASP A 11 10.67 -7.19 7.67
N PHE A 12 9.38 -7.03 7.97
CA PHE A 12 8.55 -5.95 7.48
C PHE A 12 7.67 -5.36 8.58
N ILE A 13 7.50 -4.05 8.55
CA ILE A 13 6.50 -3.33 9.35
C ILE A 13 5.58 -2.58 8.40
N GLU A 14 4.29 -2.92 8.44
CA GLU A 14 3.26 -2.17 7.73
C GLU A 14 2.90 -0.93 8.54
N LEU A 15 3.11 0.24 7.93
CA LEU A 15 3.03 1.53 8.63
C LEU A 15 1.58 2.02 8.81
N GLY A 16 0.65 1.51 8.00
CA GLY A 16 -0.72 1.99 7.90
C GLY A 16 -1.10 2.35 6.47
N HIS A 17 -2.31 2.91 6.29
CA HIS A 17 -2.86 3.29 4.99
C HIS A 17 -3.09 4.81 4.93
N PRO A 18 -2.20 5.59 4.29
CA PRO A 18 -2.25 7.06 4.31
C PRO A 18 -3.59 7.67 3.91
N ALA A 19 -4.28 7.09 2.93
CA ALA A 19 -5.52 7.63 2.39
C ALA A 19 -6.76 7.44 3.30
N VAL A 20 -6.63 6.78 4.46
CA VAL A 20 -7.76 6.55 5.38
C VAL A 20 -8.17 7.84 6.09
N SER A 21 -7.19 8.60 6.58
CA SER A 21 -7.44 9.83 7.34
C SER A 21 -6.16 10.68 7.46
N PRO A 22 -6.28 11.99 7.74
CA PRO A 22 -5.12 12.87 7.92
C PRO A 22 -4.18 12.42 9.04
N ASP A 23 -4.73 11.95 10.15
CA ASP A 23 -3.94 11.42 11.28
C ASP A 23 -3.14 10.17 10.88
N LEU A 24 -3.71 9.29 10.03
CA LEU A 24 -2.98 8.11 9.56
C LEU A 24 -1.94 8.48 8.51
N TYR A 25 -2.19 9.50 7.69
CA TYR A 25 -1.20 10.06 6.78
C TYR A 25 0.01 10.58 7.56
N GLU A 26 -0.21 11.44 8.55
CA GLU A 26 0.84 12.00 9.41
C GLU A 26 1.60 10.92 10.18
N ALA A 27 0.88 9.91 10.70
CA ALA A 27 1.50 8.79 11.40
C ALA A 27 2.40 7.96 10.48
N VAL A 28 1.96 7.63 9.26
CA VAL A 28 2.78 6.90 8.29
C VAL A 28 4.01 7.72 7.90
N GLU A 29 3.86 9.02 7.70
CA GLU A 29 4.98 9.91 7.38
C GLU A 29 6.01 9.96 8.52
N ALA A 30 5.56 10.11 9.76
CA ALA A 30 6.43 10.13 10.93
C ALA A 30 7.15 8.78 11.13
N LEU A 31 6.43 7.66 10.96
CA LEU A 31 7.02 6.32 11.07
C LEU A 31 8.01 6.03 9.94
N ASN A 32 7.77 6.52 8.72
CA ASN A 32 8.69 6.34 7.60
C ASN A 32 10.03 7.03 7.82
N LYS A 33 10.08 8.10 8.62
CA LYS A 33 11.31 8.83 8.98
C LYS A 33 12.16 8.10 10.04
N LEU A 34 11.64 7.05 10.68
CA LEU A 34 12.41 6.26 11.64
C LEU A 34 13.47 5.42 10.93
N ASP A 35 14.67 5.42 11.51
CA ASP A 35 15.73 4.50 11.13
C ASP A 35 15.47 3.14 11.79
N LEU A 36 15.08 2.15 10.99
CA LEU A 36 14.68 0.81 11.40
C LEU A 36 15.35 -0.21 10.47
N ASN A 37 15.68 -1.39 10.99
CA ASN A 37 16.24 -2.49 10.20
C ASN A 37 15.18 -3.17 9.33
N ALA A 38 13.95 -3.29 9.84
CA ALA A 38 12.80 -3.84 9.16
C ALA A 38 12.42 -2.97 7.95
N LYS A 39 12.00 -3.63 6.86
CA LYS A 39 11.48 -2.94 5.69
C LYS A 39 10.14 -2.30 6.02
N LYS A 40 9.99 -1.02 5.67
CA LYS A 40 8.77 -0.26 5.91
C LYS A 40 7.87 -0.31 4.69
N ILE A 41 6.61 -0.66 4.88
CA ILE A 41 5.61 -0.75 3.79
C ILE A 41 4.35 0.04 4.13
N ALA A 42 3.90 0.91 3.23
CA ALA A 42 2.58 1.53 3.33
C ALA A 42 1.52 0.61 2.72
N HIS A 43 0.27 0.73 3.17
CA HIS A 43 -0.86 0.01 2.61
C HIS A 43 -1.73 0.95 1.76
N GLY A 44 -2.32 0.44 0.68
CA GLY A 44 -3.17 1.26 -0.20
C GLY A 44 -4.07 0.42 -1.09
N ARG A 45 -5.14 1.03 -1.62
CA ARG A 45 -5.95 0.40 -2.67
C ARG A 45 -5.16 0.39 -3.98
N ALA A 46 -5.52 -0.50 -4.90
CA ALA A 46 -5.04 -0.44 -6.29
C ALA A 46 -5.62 0.77 -7.05
N SER A 47 -5.17 1.98 -6.67
CA SER A 47 -5.63 3.27 -7.19
C SER A 47 -4.47 4.26 -7.28
N LYS A 48 -4.55 5.21 -8.22
CA LYS A 48 -3.49 6.20 -8.41
C LYS A 48 -3.36 7.17 -7.22
N SER A 49 -4.45 7.49 -6.53
CA SER A 49 -4.44 8.39 -5.37
C SER A 49 -3.58 7.81 -4.25
N ASP A 50 -3.85 6.58 -3.84
CA ASP A 50 -3.14 5.97 -2.71
C ASP A 50 -1.66 5.72 -3.05
N ILE A 51 -1.36 5.44 -4.32
CA ILE A 51 0.02 5.35 -4.83
C ILE A 51 0.71 6.72 -4.77
N ASN A 52 0.01 7.81 -5.09
CA ASN A 52 0.56 9.16 -5.00
C ASN A 52 0.85 9.54 -3.55
N ASP A 53 -0.03 9.19 -2.61
CA ASP A 53 0.19 9.45 -1.18
C ASP A 53 1.43 8.72 -0.68
N ALA A 54 1.56 7.42 -1.01
CA ALA A 54 2.76 6.65 -0.67
C ALA A 54 4.04 7.26 -1.28
N ALA A 55 3.99 7.66 -2.56
CA ALA A 55 5.12 8.30 -3.22
C ALA A 55 5.47 9.67 -2.60
N ALA A 56 4.47 10.46 -2.19
CA ALA A 56 4.67 11.76 -1.55
C ALA A 56 5.34 11.63 -0.17
N ILE A 57 5.00 10.59 0.59
CA ILE A 57 5.65 10.24 1.87
C ILE A 57 7.06 9.63 1.65
N ASN A 58 7.44 9.35 0.40
CA ASN A 58 8.70 8.74 0.03
C ASN A 58 8.91 7.38 0.71
N VAL A 59 7.87 6.55 0.78
CA VAL A 59 8.00 5.16 1.24
C VAL A 59 8.68 4.32 0.15
N GLU A 60 9.47 3.34 0.56
CA GLU A 60 10.14 2.45 -0.40
C GLU A 60 9.18 1.37 -0.93
N TRP A 61 8.35 0.80 -0.05
CA TRP A 61 7.39 -0.24 -0.39
C TRP A 61 5.95 0.24 -0.21
N ILE A 62 5.09 -0.14 -1.15
CA ILE A 62 3.64 -0.09 -1.00
C ILE A 62 3.02 -1.47 -1.23
N GLY A 63 2.17 -1.88 -0.30
CA GLY A 63 1.28 -3.02 -0.42
C GLY A 63 -0.06 -2.55 -0.97
N ILE A 64 -0.33 -2.84 -2.24
CA ILE A 64 -1.62 -2.53 -2.85
C ILE A 64 -2.56 -3.73 -2.79
N PHE A 65 -3.85 -3.50 -2.53
CA PHE A 65 -4.86 -4.55 -2.52
C PHE A 65 -6.00 -4.28 -3.51
N PHE A 66 -6.57 -5.37 -4.04
CA PHE A 66 -7.82 -5.35 -4.78
C PHE A 66 -8.53 -6.70 -4.62
N GLY A 67 -9.77 -6.69 -4.12
CA GLY A 67 -10.51 -7.93 -3.90
C GLY A 67 -10.92 -8.61 -5.20
N THR A 68 -10.40 -9.82 -5.44
CA THR A 68 -10.58 -10.56 -6.71
C THR A 68 -11.65 -11.64 -6.67
N SER A 69 -12.25 -11.91 -5.51
CA SER A 69 -13.31 -12.92 -5.38
C SER A 69 -14.57 -12.53 -6.18
N PRO A 70 -15.34 -13.50 -6.71
CA PRO A 70 -16.58 -13.20 -7.45
C PRO A 70 -17.56 -12.33 -6.66
N LEU A 71 -17.65 -12.55 -5.35
CA LEU A 71 -18.48 -11.75 -4.45
C LEU A 71 -18.00 -10.30 -4.37
N SER A 72 -16.68 -10.07 -4.24
CA SER A 72 -16.10 -8.72 -4.23
C SER A 72 -16.31 -8.00 -5.56
N LEU A 73 -16.07 -8.69 -6.67
CA LEU A 73 -16.24 -8.14 -8.02
C LEU A 73 -17.69 -7.71 -8.26
N LYS A 74 -18.66 -8.54 -7.86
CA LYS A 74 -20.08 -8.27 -8.05
C LYS A 74 -20.61 -7.21 -7.08
N HIS A 75 -20.32 -7.32 -5.78
CA HIS A 75 -21.02 -6.54 -4.76
C HIS A 75 -20.23 -5.33 -4.23
N LYS A 76 -18.90 -5.39 -4.22
CA LYS A 76 -18.06 -4.31 -3.68
C LYS A 76 -17.60 -3.34 -4.78
N PHE A 77 -17.22 -3.89 -5.93
CA PHE A 77 -16.64 -3.09 -7.02
C PHE A 77 -17.57 -2.91 -8.21
N ASN A 78 -18.55 -3.80 -8.36
CA ASN A 78 -19.46 -3.87 -9.50
C ASN A 78 -18.71 -3.82 -10.84
N VAL A 79 -17.74 -4.73 -11.02
CA VAL A 79 -16.90 -4.83 -12.22
C VAL A 79 -16.79 -6.28 -12.69
N THR A 80 -16.50 -6.44 -13.97
CA THR A 80 -16.08 -7.72 -14.54
C THR A 80 -14.66 -8.09 -14.11
N LYS A 81 -14.32 -9.38 -14.24
CA LYS A 81 -12.95 -9.87 -14.01
C LYS A 81 -11.92 -9.16 -14.89
N LEU A 82 -12.26 -8.89 -16.16
CA LEU A 82 -11.35 -8.21 -17.09
C LEU A 82 -11.09 -6.76 -16.69
N GLU A 83 -12.12 -6.03 -16.25
CA GLU A 83 -11.96 -4.67 -15.73
C GLU A 83 -11.14 -4.65 -14.45
N ALA A 84 -11.35 -5.60 -13.54
CA ALA A 84 -10.53 -5.75 -12.34
C ALA A 84 -9.05 -5.98 -12.68
N LEU A 85 -8.76 -6.90 -13.61
CA LEU A 85 -7.39 -7.15 -14.08
C LEU A 85 -6.75 -5.89 -14.67
N LYS A 86 -7.47 -5.14 -15.50
CA LYS A 86 -6.98 -3.86 -16.06
C LYS A 86 -6.69 -2.82 -14.97
N ARG A 87 -7.53 -2.73 -13.94
CA ARG A 87 -7.31 -1.83 -12.79
C ARG A 87 -6.06 -2.22 -12.01
N ILE A 88 -5.89 -3.51 -11.70
CA ILE A 88 -4.72 -4.04 -11.01
C ILE A 88 -3.45 -3.78 -11.82
N GLU A 89 -3.45 -4.13 -13.11
CA GLU A 89 -2.32 -3.91 -14.01
C GLU A 89 -1.93 -2.43 -14.07
N THR A 90 -2.91 -1.53 -14.21
CA THR A 90 -2.69 -0.09 -14.24
C THR A 90 -2.06 0.41 -12.94
N ALA A 91 -2.56 -0.06 -11.79
CA ALA A 91 -2.03 0.33 -10.47
C ALA A 91 -0.60 -0.19 -10.26
N VAL A 92 -0.32 -1.44 -10.62
CA VAL A 92 1.03 -2.03 -10.52
C VAL A 92 2.02 -1.26 -11.38
N LYS A 93 1.70 -1.01 -12.66
CA LYS A 93 2.57 -0.23 -13.56
C LYS A 93 2.80 1.18 -13.02
N TYR A 94 1.74 1.86 -12.61
CA TYR A 94 1.85 3.21 -12.07
C TYR A 94 2.71 3.29 -10.80
N GLY A 95 2.58 2.31 -9.89
CA GLY A 95 3.44 2.21 -8.71
C GLY A 95 4.92 2.02 -9.09
N LYS A 96 5.21 1.17 -10.09
CA LYS A 96 6.57 1.00 -10.62
C LYS A 96 7.12 2.28 -11.23
N ASP A 97 6.31 3.00 -12.01
CA ASP A 97 6.71 4.27 -12.64
C ASP A 97 7.02 5.37 -11.60
N LYS A 98 6.43 5.29 -10.41
CA LYS A 98 6.74 6.16 -9.27
C LYS A 98 7.99 5.74 -8.47
N GLY A 99 8.69 4.69 -8.91
CA GLY A 99 9.88 4.18 -8.25
C GLY A 99 9.61 3.30 -7.03
N LEU A 100 8.34 2.96 -6.77
CA LEU A 100 7.98 2.15 -5.61
C LEU A 100 8.30 0.66 -5.83
N LYS A 101 8.60 -0.03 -4.72
CA LYS A 101 8.55 -1.49 -4.63
C LYS A 101 7.14 -1.90 -4.22
N LEU A 102 6.65 -3.02 -4.78
CA LEU A 102 5.23 -3.39 -4.70
C LEU A 102 5.05 -4.77 -4.08
N ARG A 103 4.10 -4.86 -3.15
CA ARG A 103 3.41 -6.10 -2.76
C ARG A 103 1.97 -6.00 -3.26
N PHE A 104 1.42 -7.09 -3.78
CA PHE A 104 -0.01 -7.14 -4.17
C PHE A 104 -0.77 -8.14 -3.28
N THR A 105 -1.98 -7.77 -2.86
CA THR A 105 -2.90 -8.63 -2.12
C THR A 105 -4.21 -8.76 -2.91
N ALA A 106 -4.58 -10.01 -3.22
CA ALA A 106 -5.71 -10.38 -4.08
C ALA A 106 -7.00 -10.66 -3.30
#